data_AF-A0A532V2Y2-F1
#
_entry.id   AF-A0A532V2Y2-F1
#
_cell.length_a   1.000
_cell.length_b   1.000
_cell.length_c   1.000
_cell.angle_alpha   90.00
_cell.angle_beta   90.00
_cell.angle_gamma   90.00
#
_symmetry.space_group_name_H-M   'P 1'
#
loop_
_entity.id
_entity.type
_entity.pdbx_description
1 polymer ?
#
loop_
_entity_poly.entity_id
_entity_poly.type
_entity_poly.pdbx_seq_one_letter_code
_entity_poly.pdbx_strand_id
1 'polypeptide(L)'
;MADNDPKKVHIRPFPYPYRAALTIANDVDRIGTFQELKAIHDVLNGTKDTPCGPGLGLEVGDSFHFFTVHPQQDDTLSYFDGLTKRRSSAASVLREGVKSGLLDTIHTWGNFSQKGGFFREYAQRAFEELDKYNLLIPVWTNHGDIHNFQNIGRNDSLGDVPEHVSMRGDRSEVLEYHFDIARQAGVRYIWIKELTSVVGQERSLDPQDCLDEAGFLGKSLLKGVLNKARGEGAAKTLQVANKLISPVRLRDGTQAYQMLRYGYYDKDGSDSLPDLITSKNLRRLVDIGGAMLLYVHLGKGRPSAETPFSPESYRALERLSHYAYDGDIWVTTTSRLCRYVELRRRLQLNLNTTGSNHIISTQLEPFGALPGPSLDGLTFYCDLQLEDHLNVDEETVPIVRNPVDNTGRISYSVPLAPLEYCWQ
;
A
#
# COMPACT_ATOMS: atom_id res chain seq x y z
N MET A 1 -30.77 8.72 22.24
CA MET A 1 -31.68 7.56 22.22
C MET A 1 -30.89 6.42 21.63
N ALA A 2 -30.60 5.39 22.44
CA ALA A 2 -29.78 4.26 22.02
C ALA A 2 -30.61 3.36 21.11
N ASP A 3 -30.16 3.21 19.87
CA ASP A 3 -30.71 2.29 18.89
C ASP A 3 -30.20 0.88 19.25
N ASN A 4 -30.89 0.23 20.19
CA ASN A 4 -30.69 -1.17 20.54
C ASN A 4 -31.36 -2.04 19.47
N ASP A 5 -30.73 -2.09 18.30
CA ASP A 5 -31.03 -3.10 17.28
C ASP A 5 -30.20 -4.36 17.61
N PRO A 6 -30.82 -5.47 18.03
CA PRO A 6 -30.11 -6.63 18.53
C PRO A 6 -29.35 -7.34 17.40
N LYS A 7 -28.06 -7.64 17.63
CA LYS A 7 -27.22 -8.61 16.86
C LYS A 7 -26.61 -8.14 15.53
N LYS A 8 -26.07 -6.93 15.42
CA LYS A 8 -25.27 -6.55 14.24
C LYS A 8 -23.78 -6.92 14.42
N VAL A 9 -23.28 -7.71 13.48
CA VAL A 9 -21.84 -7.97 13.30
C VAL A 9 -21.24 -6.82 12.51
N HIS A 10 -20.13 -6.26 12.99
CA HIS A 10 -19.49 -5.11 12.33
C HIS A 10 -17.98 -5.29 12.24
N ILE A 11 -17.44 -5.18 11.02
CA ILE A 11 -16.00 -5.24 10.80
C ILE A 11 -15.33 -4.03 11.47
N ARG A 12 -14.25 -4.29 12.22
CA ARG A 12 -13.43 -3.26 12.85
C ARG A 12 -12.65 -2.46 11.79
N PRO A 13 -12.38 -1.17 12.05
CA PRO A 13 -11.56 -0.36 11.16
C PRO A 13 -10.18 -0.95 10.84
N PHE A 14 -9.57 -1.65 11.81
CA PHE A 14 -8.27 -2.31 11.73
C PHE A 14 -8.25 -3.60 12.60
N PRO A 15 -7.27 -4.50 12.39
CA PRO A 15 -7.09 -5.66 13.26
C PRO A 15 -7.00 -5.30 14.74
N TYR A 16 -7.44 -6.17 15.63
CA TYR A 16 -7.20 -6.01 17.08
C TYR A 16 -5.68 -6.03 17.38
N PRO A 17 -5.17 -5.20 18.31
CA PRO A 17 -5.87 -4.20 19.14
C PRO A 17 -6.00 -2.81 18.50
N TYR A 18 -5.48 -2.63 17.30
CA TYR A 18 -5.17 -1.33 16.71
C TYR A 18 -6.37 -0.41 16.46
N ARG A 19 -6.11 0.89 16.65
CA ARG A 19 -7.07 1.99 16.47
C ARG A 19 -6.87 2.72 15.17
N ALA A 20 -5.64 2.77 14.68
CA ALA A 20 -5.25 3.33 13.40
C ALA A 20 -4.28 2.41 12.67
N ALA A 21 -3.94 2.73 11.42
CA ALA A 21 -2.92 2.00 10.67
C ALA A 21 -2.02 2.92 9.84
N LEU A 22 -0.77 2.50 9.66
CA LEU A 22 0.25 3.23 8.93
C LEU A 22 1.13 2.25 8.15
N THR A 23 1.45 2.58 6.91
CA THR A 23 2.58 1.97 6.19
C THR A 23 3.56 3.07 5.79
N ILE A 24 4.85 2.73 5.76
CA ILE A 24 5.87 3.51 5.07
C ILE A 24 5.92 2.97 3.64
N ALA A 25 5.30 3.70 2.71
CA ALA A 25 5.29 3.36 1.30
C ALA A 25 6.57 3.91 0.65
N ASN A 26 7.69 3.21 0.88
CA ASN A 26 8.99 3.59 0.38
C ASN A 26 9.13 3.33 -1.14
N ASP A 27 9.58 4.35 -1.86
CA ASP A 27 10.03 4.24 -3.24
C ASP A 27 11.56 4.07 -3.22
N VAL A 28 12.07 2.97 -3.78
CA VAL A 28 13.45 2.45 -3.61
C VAL A 28 14.57 3.35 -4.17
N ASP A 29 14.23 4.53 -4.69
CA ASP A 29 15.21 5.45 -5.27
C ASP A 29 16.38 5.75 -4.33
N ARG A 30 17.58 5.86 -4.92
CA ARG A 30 18.83 6.17 -4.22
C ARG A 30 19.26 5.11 -3.21
N ILE A 31 18.88 3.85 -3.44
CA ILE A 31 19.38 2.67 -2.73
C ILE A 31 20.09 1.80 -3.77
N GLY A 32 21.42 1.88 -3.85
CA GLY A 32 22.18 1.27 -4.95
C GLY A 32 22.56 -0.19 -4.72
N THR A 33 22.57 -0.64 -3.46
CA THR A 33 23.06 -1.97 -3.07
C THR A 33 22.09 -2.67 -2.13
N PHE A 34 22.18 -4.00 -2.07
CA PHE A 34 21.42 -4.76 -1.08
C PHE A 34 21.84 -4.43 0.35
N GLN A 35 23.11 -4.11 0.59
CA GLN A 35 23.61 -3.73 1.92
C GLN A 35 22.94 -2.45 2.42
N GLU A 36 22.74 -1.47 1.55
CA GLU A 36 22.01 -0.25 1.86
C GLU A 36 20.53 -0.52 2.17
N LEU A 37 19.85 -1.33 1.34
CA LEU A 37 18.47 -1.74 1.60
C LEU A 37 18.37 -2.49 2.94
N LYS A 38 19.27 -3.44 3.17
CA LYS A 38 19.32 -4.22 4.39
C LYS A 38 19.56 -3.33 5.61
N ALA A 39 20.46 -2.35 5.55
CA ALA A 39 20.70 -1.43 6.66
C ALA A 39 19.43 -0.66 7.05
N ILE A 40 18.62 -0.24 6.07
CA ILE A 40 17.30 0.37 6.31
C ILE A 40 16.39 -0.61 7.04
N HIS A 41 16.27 -1.84 6.54
CA HIS A 41 15.38 -2.84 7.14
C HIS A 41 15.91 -3.43 8.47
N ASP A 42 17.21 -3.40 8.73
CA ASP A 42 17.78 -3.78 10.02
C ASP A 42 17.29 -2.82 11.12
N VAL A 43 17.17 -1.53 10.79
CA VAL A 43 16.56 -0.52 11.68
C VAL A 43 15.05 -0.70 11.77
N LEU A 44 14.36 -0.83 10.64
CA LEU A 44 12.89 -0.86 10.62
C LEU A 44 12.31 -2.17 11.15
N ASN A 45 12.74 -3.30 10.60
CA ASN A 45 12.15 -4.62 10.84
C ASN A 45 12.97 -5.50 11.79
N GLY A 46 14.28 -5.22 11.92
CA GLY A 46 15.17 -5.95 12.81
C GLY A 46 14.91 -5.64 14.29
N THR A 47 15.55 -6.43 15.16
CA THR A 47 15.52 -6.24 16.63
C THR A 47 16.92 -6.20 17.24
N LYS A 48 17.96 -6.30 16.41
CA LYS A 48 19.38 -6.24 16.81
C LYS A 48 19.84 -4.78 16.84
N ASP A 49 20.94 -4.52 17.54
CA ASP A 49 21.58 -3.20 17.52
C ASP A 49 22.07 -2.84 16.11
N THR A 50 21.85 -1.59 15.71
CA THR A 50 22.31 -1.01 14.45
C THR A 50 23.15 0.25 14.71
N PRO A 51 23.86 0.79 13.70
CA PRO A 51 24.53 2.08 13.83
C PRO A 51 23.62 3.27 14.20
N CYS A 52 22.31 3.18 13.93
CA CYS A 52 21.33 4.23 14.29
C CYS A 52 20.80 4.08 15.73
N GLY A 53 20.82 2.87 16.29
CA GLY A 53 20.13 2.47 17.52
C GLY A 53 19.59 1.03 17.41
N PRO A 54 18.89 0.51 18.43
CA PRO A 54 18.22 -0.79 18.34
C PRO A 54 17.24 -0.87 17.17
N GLY A 55 17.16 -2.05 16.54
CA GLY A 55 16.12 -2.34 15.56
C GLY A 55 14.71 -2.20 16.16
N LEU A 56 13.77 -1.68 15.38
CA LEU A 56 12.47 -1.21 15.83
C LEU A 56 11.35 -2.26 15.70
N GLY A 57 11.64 -3.44 15.14
CA GLY A 57 10.70 -4.56 15.00
C GLY A 57 9.36 -4.21 14.33
N LEU A 58 9.35 -3.20 13.47
CA LEU A 58 8.17 -2.77 12.71
C LEU A 58 7.99 -3.65 11.47
N GLU A 59 6.73 -3.86 11.06
CA GLU A 59 6.42 -4.58 9.83
C GLU A 59 6.39 -3.60 8.64
N VAL A 60 7.55 -3.12 8.19
CA VAL A 60 7.66 -2.20 7.04
C VAL A 60 8.06 -2.96 5.79
N GLY A 61 7.34 -2.70 4.68
CA GLY A 61 7.67 -3.21 3.36
C GLY A 61 8.39 -2.16 2.52
N ASP A 62 8.87 -2.57 1.35
CA ASP A 62 9.58 -1.71 0.42
C ASP A 62 9.21 -2.06 -1.03
N SER A 63 9.58 -1.17 -1.94
CA SER A 63 9.51 -1.37 -3.36
C SER A 63 10.85 -1.79 -3.94
N PHE A 64 10.85 -2.22 -5.20
CA PHE A 64 12.06 -2.44 -5.96
C PHE A 64 11.80 -2.32 -7.47
N HIS A 65 12.87 -2.28 -8.25
CA HIS A 65 12.83 -2.41 -9.70
C HIS A 65 13.30 -3.79 -10.16
N PHE A 66 12.76 -4.26 -11.28
CA PHE A 66 13.36 -5.40 -11.98
C PHE A 66 14.58 -5.02 -12.77
N PHE A 67 14.60 -3.82 -13.36
CA PHE A 67 15.63 -3.37 -14.27
C PHE A 67 16.23 -2.04 -13.84
N THR A 68 17.53 -1.90 -14.09
CA THR A 68 18.22 -0.61 -14.07
C THR A 68 18.47 -0.20 -15.53
N VAL A 69 18.04 0.99 -15.94
CA VAL A 69 18.14 1.41 -17.34
C VAL A 69 19.50 2.06 -17.60
N HIS A 70 20.00 2.76 -16.60
CA HIS A 70 21.27 3.47 -16.63
C HIS A 70 22.10 3.12 -15.40
N PRO A 71 22.84 2.00 -15.39
CA PRO A 71 23.61 1.57 -14.21
C PRO A 71 24.61 2.60 -13.66
N GLN A 72 24.99 3.61 -14.46
CA GLN A 72 25.87 4.71 -14.04
C GLN A 72 25.12 5.95 -13.53
N GLN A 73 23.79 6.00 -13.63
CA GLN A 73 22.94 7.15 -13.28
C GLN A 73 21.79 6.77 -12.33
N ASP A 74 21.32 5.53 -12.43
CA ASP A 74 20.32 4.93 -11.56
C ASP A 74 21.05 4.31 -10.36
N ASP A 75 21.10 5.04 -9.26
CA ASP A 75 21.58 4.54 -7.97
C ASP A 75 20.51 3.65 -7.31
N THR A 76 19.97 2.68 -8.06
CA THR A 76 18.84 1.85 -7.61
C THR A 76 19.09 0.38 -7.84
N LEU A 77 18.95 -0.38 -6.76
CA LEU A 77 18.99 -1.82 -6.69
C LEU A 77 17.93 -2.44 -7.60
N SER A 78 18.34 -3.46 -8.35
CA SER A 78 17.43 -4.16 -9.26
C SER A 78 17.69 -5.66 -9.34
N TYR A 79 16.67 -6.38 -9.83
CA TYR A 79 16.71 -7.83 -9.97
C TYR A 79 17.62 -8.32 -11.10
N PHE A 80 17.66 -7.61 -12.23
CA PHE A 80 18.49 -7.93 -13.38
C PHE A 80 19.66 -6.98 -13.51
N ASP A 81 20.75 -7.45 -14.11
CA ASP A 81 21.86 -6.59 -14.48
C ASP A 81 21.47 -5.72 -15.69
N GLY A 82 21.13 -4.47 -15.41
CA GLY A 82 20.70 -3.53 -16.44
C GLY A 82 19.37 -3.94 -17.10
N LEU A 83 19.30 -3.83 -18.43
CA LEU A 83 18.20 -4.31 -19.26
C LEU A 83 18.40 -5.77 -19.77
N THR A 84 19.34 -6.51 -19.19
CA THR A 84 19.71 -7.85 -19.68
C THR A 84 18.80 -8.96 -19.12
N LYS A 85 19.01 -10.21 -19.57
CA LYS A 85 18.40 -11.41 -18.98
C LYS A 85 19.20 -11.97 -17.80
N ARG A 86 20.38 -11.42 -17.52
CA ARG A 86 21.24 -11.89 -16.45
C ARG A 86 20.73 -11.34 -15.13
N ARG A 87 20.50 -12.23 -14.17
CA ARG A 87 20.15 -11.86 -12.80
C ARG A 87 21.31 -11.12 -12.14
N SER A 88 21.01 -10.11 -11.35
CA SER A 88 22.00 -9.41 -10.54
C SER A 88 22.46 -10.27 -9.37
N SER A 89 23.53 -9.85 -8.69
CA SER A 89 23.97 -10.48 -7.45
C SER A 89 22.93 -10.39 -6.32
N ALA A 90 21.99 -9.43 -6.40
CA ALA A 90 20.92 -9.24 -5.44
C ALA A 90 19.64 -10.05 -5.77
N ALA A 91 19.55 -10.69 -6.93
CA ALA A 91 18.33 -11.37 -7.36
C ALA A 91 17.82 -12.46 -6.40
N SER A 92 18.70 -13.16 -5.67
CA SER A 92 18.27 -14.15 -4.68
C SER A 92 17.62 -13.50 -3.46
N VAL A 93 18.24 -12.48 -2.89
CA VAL A 93 17.77 -11.81 -1.68
C VAL A 93 16.52 -10.96 -1.95
N LEU A 94 16.42 -10.36 -3.14
CA LEU A 94 15.19 -9.67 -3.57
C LEU A 94 14.02 -10.65 -3.70
N ARG A 95 14.26 -11.84 -4.28
CA ARG A 95 13.22 -12.88 -4.36
C ARG A 95 12.76 -13.35 -3.00
N GLU A 96 13.67 -13.46 -2.04
CA GLU A 96 13.34 -13.78 -0.65
C GLU A 96 12.50 -12.68 0.01
N GLY A 97 12.83 -11.41 -0.26
CA GLY A 97 12.03 -10.26 0.13
C GLY A 97 10.60 -10.31 -0.43
N VAL A 98 10.44 -10.68 -1.71
CA VAL A 98 9.10 -10.86 -2.32
C VAL A 98 8.36 -12.03 -1.67
N LYS A 99 9.03 -13.16 -1.47
CA LYS A 99 8.42 -14.36 -0.88
C LYS A 99 7.95 -14.14 0.56
N SER A 100 8.70 -13.39 1.36
CA SER A 100 8.33 -13.02 2.73
C SER A 100 7.24 -11.95 2.78
N GLY A 101 7.07 -11.17 1.71
CA GLY A 101 6.15 -10.03 1.63
C GLY A 101 6.77 -8.71 2.09
N LEU A 102 8.10 -8.66 2.33
CA LEU A 102 8.83 -7.41 2.58
C LEU A 102 8.93 -6.57 1.32
N LEU A 103 9.09 -7.18 0.15
CA LEU A 103 9.07 -6.50 -1.14
C LEU A 103 7.71 -6.73 -1.80
N ASP A 104 6.78 -5.82 -1.54
CA ASP A 104 5.37 -5.96 -1.92
C ASP A 104 4.93 -4.97 -3.01
N THR A 105 5.87 -4.15 -3.48
CA THR A 105 5.63 -3.06 -4.42
C THR A 105 6.60 -3.10 -5.61
N ILE A 106 6.07 -3.14 -6.83
CA ILE A 106 6.82 -2.86 -8.06
C ILE A 106 6.86 -1.35 -8.25
N HIS A 107 8.02 -0.72 -8.10
CA HIS A 107 8.18 0.71 -8.35
C HIS A 107 8.40 0.96 -9.86
N THR A 108 7.43 0.60 -10.70
CA THR A 108 7.64 0.36 -12.13
C THR A 108 8.68 -0.75 -12.42
N TRP A 109 8.72 -1.28 -13.64
CA TRP A 109 9.67 -2.35 -13.99
C TRP A 109 11.13 -1.89 -13.90
N GLY A 110 11.39 -0.60 -14.09
CA GLY A 110 12.69 0.02 -13.98
C GLY A 110 12.59 1.54 -14.16
N ASN A 111 13.67 2.27 -13.91
CA ASN A 111 13.67 3.73 -14.06
C ASN A 111 13.94 4.17 -15.52
N PHE A 112 12.88 4.33 -16.34
CA PHE A 112 13.00 4.80 -17.73
C PHE A 112 12.81 6.32 -17.87
N SER A 113 12.96 7.08 -16.78
CA SER A 113 12.85 8.55 -16.81
C SER A 113 13.86 9.18 -17.77
N GLN A 114 13.55 10.37 -18.29
CA GLN A 114 14.37 11.20 -19.19
C GLN A 114 14.68 10.63 -20.59
N LYS A 115 14.80 9.31 -20.74
CA LYS A 115 15.19 8.69 -22.04
C LYS A 115 14.12 7.76 -22.61
N GLY A 116 13.22 7.24 -21.78
CA GLY A 116 12.23 6.26 -22.19
C GLY A 116 12.87 4.95 -22.66
N GLY A 117 12.24 4.27 -23.61
CA GLY A 117 12.72 2.99 -24.15
C GLY A 117 12.26 1.76 -23.36
N PHE A 118 11.16 1.90 -22.60
CA PHE A 118 10.45 0.73 -22.09
C PHE A 118 9.76 0.00 -23.24
N PHE A 119 9.80 -1.33 -23.21
CA PHE A 119 9.06 -2.22 -24.10
C PHE A 119 8.42 -3.32 -23.27
N ARG A 120 7.26 -3.81 -23.71
CA ARG A 120 6.50 -4.91 -23.10
C ARG A 120 7.34 -6.15 -22.81
N GLU A 121 8.37 -6.43 -23.61
CA GLU A 121 9.31 -7.55 -23.40
C GLU A 121 10.01 -7.52 -22.03
N TYR A 122 10.23 -6.34 -21.45
CA TYR A 122 10.78 -6.23 -20.09
C TYR A 122 9.79 -6.71 -19.04
N ALA A 123 8.52 -6.33 -19.16
CA ALA A 123 7.46 -6.83 -18.28
C ALA A 123 7.31 -8.35 -18.39
N GLN A 124 7.33 -8.89 -19.62
CA GLN A 124 7.26 -10.34 -19.85
C GLN A 124 8.38 -11.08 -19.13
N ARG A 125 9.62 -10.58 -19.26
CA ARG A 125 10.79 -11.18 -18.62
C ARG A 125 10.75 -11.12 -17.09
N ALA A 126 10.29 -10.01 -16.53
CA ALA A 126 10.10 -9.89 -15.09
C ALA A 126 9.03 -10.86 -14.59
N PHE A 127 7.92 -10.98 -15.33
CA PHE A 127 6.86 -11.92 -15.03
C PHE A 127 7.30 -13.38 -15.13
N GLU A 128 8.09 -13.76 -16.14
CA GLU A 128 8.67 -15.11 -16.24
C GLU A 128 9.45 -15.51 -14.98
N GLU A 129 10.17 -14.57 -14.34
CA GLU A 129 10.83 -14.83 -13.07
C GLU A 129 9.85 -14.97 -11.91
N LEU A 130 8.80 -14.15 -11.84
CA LEU A 130 7.78 -14.26 -10.80
C LEU A 130 7.01 -15.59 -10.91
N ASP A 131 6.53 -15.92 -12.11
CA ASP A 131 5.78 -17.14 -12.41
C ASP A 131 6.59 -18.40 -12.09
N LYS A 132 7.88 -18.41 -12.48
CA LYS A 132 8.81 -19.50 -12.16
C LYS A 132 8.86 -19.86 -10.66
N TYR A 133 8.66 -18.90 -9.78
CA TYR A 133 8.70 -19.10 -8.33
C TYR A 133 7.33 -18.98 -7.66
N ASN A 134 6.25 -18.88 -8.45
CA ASN A 134 4.88 -18.68 -7.98
C ASN A 134 4.76 -17.47 -7.03
N LEU A 135 5.35 -16.34 -7.44
CA LEU A 135 5.39 -15.10 -6.66
C LEU A 135 4.41 -14.08 -7.22
N LEU A 136 3.80 -13.31 -6.33
CA LEU A 136 2.88 -12.23 -6.66
C LEU A 136 3.29 -10.96 -5.92
N ILE A 137 3.20 -9.82 -6.60
CA ILE A 137 3.49 -8.50 -6.04
C ILE A 137 2.26 -7.60 -6.26
N PRO A 138 1.47 -7.33 -5.21
CA PRO A 138 0.14 -6.74 -5.38
C PRO A 138 0.11 -5.23 -5.57
N VAL A 139 1.22 -4.54 -5.33
CA VAL A 139 1.29 -3.08 -5.41
C VAL A 139 2.16 -2.65 -6.57
N TRP A 140 1.70 -1.63 -7.29
CA TRP A 140 2.46 -0.92 -8.30
C TRP A 140 2.53 0.57 -7.97
N THR A 141 3.68 1.18 -8.21
CA THR A 141 3.88 2.61 -8.04
C THR A 141 4.49 3.19 -9.31
N ASN A 142 3.84 4.21 -9.87
CA ASN A 142 4.40 4.96 -10.99
C ASN A 142 5.66 5.74 -10.60
N HIS A 143 6.56 5.93 -11.56
CA HIS A 143 7.82 6.63 -11.35
C HIS A 143 8.08 7.66 -12.45
N GLY A 144 8.85 8.68 -12.13
CA GLY A 144 9.56 9.47 -13.13
C GLY A 144 8.71 10.51 -13.86
N ASP A 145 9.25 10.92 -15.01
CA ASP A 145 8.69 11.95 -15.87
C ASP A 145 7.85 11.37 -17.03
N ILE A 146 7.54 12.23 -18.00
CA ILE A 146 6.74 11.89 -19.19
C ILE A 146 7.38 10.85 -20.11
N HIS A 147 8.69 10.57 -19.96
CA HIS A 147 9.37 9.56 -20.76
C HIS A 147 9.16 8.15 -20.21
N ASN A 148 8.65 8.03 -18.97
CA ASN A 148 8.36 6.75 -18.36
C ASN A 148 7.01 6.20 -18.83
N PHE A 149 6.93 5.81 -20.11
CA PHE A 149 5.69 5.39 -20.77
C PHE A 149 5.03 4.16 -20.14
N GLN A 150 5.77 3.37 -19.37
CA GLN A 150 5.23 2.20 -18.66
C GLN A 150 4.29 2.57 -17.50
N ASN A 151 4.23 3.84 -17.09
CA ASN A 151 3.32 4.25 -16.03
C ASN A 151 1.88 3.82 -16.35
N ILE A 152 1.11 3.49 -15.31
CA ILE A 152 -0.26 3.00 -15.43
C ILE A 152 -1.23 4.10 -14.98
N GLY A 153 -2.31 4.29 -15.74
CA GLY A 153 -3.42 5.17 -15.38
C GLY A 153 -3.11 6.66 -15.51
N ARG A 154 -1.95 7.05 -16.07
CA ARG A 154 -1.67 8.46 -16.40
C ARG A 154 -1.96 8.75 -17.87
N ASN A 155 -2.56 9.90 -18.14
CA ASN A 155 -2.89 10.32 -19.51
C ASN A 155 -1.66 10.53 -20.43
N ASP A 156 -0.49 10.78 -19.84
CA ASP A 156 0.79 10.96 -20.52
C ASP A 156 1.63 9.66 -20.58
N SER A 157 1.02 8.52 -20.32
CA SER A 157 1.66 7.19 -20.31
C SER A 157 0.89 6.19 -21.16
N LEU A 158 1.45 5.00 -21.37
CA LEU A 158 0.95 3.97 -22.28
C LEU A 158 0.78 2.59 -21.61
N GLY A 159 1.16 2.42 -20.34
CA GLY A 159 1.19 1.12 -19.66
C GLY A 159 -0.14 0.36 -19.62
N ASP A 160 -1.27 1.07 -19.68
CA ASP A 160 -2.64 0.52 -19.73
C ASP A 160 -3.41 0.84 -21.03
N VAL A 161 -2.72 1.18 -22.12
CA VAL A 161 -3.34 1.43 -23.44
C VAL A 161 -3.02 0.28 -24.38
N PRO A 162 -3.97 -0.62 -24.72
CA PRO A 162 -3.66 -1.82 -25.50
C PRO A 162 -3.48 -1.54 -27.00
N GLU A 163 -4.21 -0.56 -27.54
CA GLU A 163 -4.18 -0.20 -28.95
C GLU A 163 -4.24 1.33 -29.12
N HIS A 164 -3.60 1.82 -30.17
CA HIS A 164 -3.74 3.18 -30.66
C HIS A 164 -4.62 3.20 -31.90
N VAL A 165 -5.58 4.12 -31.96
CA VAL A 165 -6.48 4.29 -33.11
C VAL A 165 -6.13 5.58 -33.83
N SER A 166 -5.75 5.49 -35.10
CA SER A 166 -5.44 6.64 -35.94
C SER A 166 -6.68 7.49 -36.24
N MET A 167 -6.50 8.73 -36.70
CA MET A 167 -7.61 9.57 -37.17
C MET A 167 -8.39 8.96 -38.34
N ARG A 168 -7.80 7.99 -39.07
CA ARG A 168 -8.44 7.26 -40.17
C ARG A 168 -9.14 5.97 -39.70
N GLY A 169 -9.06 5.64 -38.42
CA GLY A 169 -9.63 4.44 -37.82
C GLY A 169 -8.70 3.22 -37.82
N ASP A 170 -7.47 3.35 -38.31
CA ASP A 170 -6.49 2.25 -38.29
C ASP A 170 -6.07 1.96 -36.85
N ARG A 171 -5.98 0.67 -36.51
CA ARG A 171 -5.59 0.22 -35.17
C ARG A 171 -4.18 -0.37 -35.18
N SER A 172 -3.35 0.02 -34.22
CA SER A 172 -2.01 -0.54 -34.01
C SER A 172 -1.80 -0.88 -32.55
N GLU A 173 -1.09 -1.98 -32.29
CA GLU A 173 -0.66 -2.36 -30.93
C GLU A 173 0.26 -1.29 -30.33
N VAL A 174 0.14 -1.09 -29.01
CA VAL A 174 1.03 -0.22 -28.23
C VAL A 174 2.10 -1.07 -27.57
N LEU A 175 3.36 -0.85 -27.92
CA LEU A 175 4.49 -1.71 -27.50
C LEU A 175 4.83 -1.55 -26.01
N GLU A 176 4.35 -0.48 -25.38
CA GLU A 176 4.52 -0.17 -23.96
C GLU A 176 3.38 -0.69 -23.10
N TYR A 177 2.30 -1.21 -23.70
CA TYR A 177 1.20 -1.82 -22.96
C TYR A 177 1.69 -3.02 -22.17
N HIS A 178 1.44 -3.06 -20.87
CA HIS A 178 1.86 -4.18 -20.02
C HIS A 178 0.93 -4.45 -18.83
N PHE A 179 -0.15 -3.69 -18.64
CA PHE A 179 -0.97 -3.84 -17.44
C PHE A 179 -1.58 -5.23 -17.27
N ASP A 180 -1.89 -5.93 -18.37
CA ASP A 180 -2.30 -7.33 -18.33
C ASP A 180 -1.23 -8.25 -17.71
N ILE A 181 0.05 -7.99 -17.96
CA ILE A 181 1.18 -8.71 -17.36
C ILE A 181 1.35 -8.30 -15.90
N ALA A 182 1.30 -7.00 -15.58
CA ALA A 182 1.37 -6.52 -14.20
C ALA A 182 0.26 -7.16 -13.34
N ARG A 183 -0.94 -7.31 -13.91
CA ARG A 183 -2.06 -7.98 -13.26
C ARG A 183 -1.82 -9.48 -13.07
N GLN A 184 -1.23 -10.17 -14.05
CA GLN A 184 -0.82 -11.57 -13.88
C GLN A 184 0.24 -11.72 -12.79
N ALA A 185 1.13 -10.73 -12.64
CA ALA A 185 2.07 -10.63 -11.53
C ALA A 185 1.41 -10.29 -10.17
N GLY A 186 0.08 -10.15 -10.12
CA GLY A 186 -0.69 -9.93 -8.90
C GLY A 186 -1.08 -8.47 -8.64
N VAL A 187 -0.64 -7.50 -9.46
CA VAL A 187 -0.90 -6.08 -9.24
C VAL A 187 -2.41 -5.80 -9.15
N ARG A 188 -2.77 -5.14 -8.05
CA ARG A 188 -4.14 -4.81 -7.66
C ARG A 188 -4.28 -3.38 -7.21
N TYR A 189 -3.26 -2.86 -6.52
CA TYR A 189 -3.20 -1.50 -6.02
C TYR A 189 -2.16 -0.71 -6.79
N ILE A 190 -2.52 0.49 -7.26
CA ILE A 190 -1.70 1.31 -8.14
C ILE A 190 -1.60 2.70 -7.55
N TRP A 191 -0.39 3.20 -7.32
CA TRP A 191 -0.21 4.62 -7.08
C TRP A 191 0.01 5.34 -8.42
N ILE A 192 -0.96 6.18 -8.80
CA ILE A 192 -0.93 6.90 -10.08
C ILE A 192 -0.07 8.17 -9.97
N LYS A 193 -0.34 9.00 -8.96
CA LYS A 193 0.35 10.28 -8.63
C LYS A 193 -0.22 11.02 -7.40
N GLU A 194 -1.34 10.57 -6.83
CA GLU A 194 -2.10 11.39 -5.89
C GLU A 194 -1.47 11.37 -4.50
N LEU A 195 -1.13 12.56 -4.00
CA LEU A 195 -0.73 12.81 -2.61
C LEU A 195 -1.82 13.57 -1.85
N THR A 196 -1.80 13.47 -0.53
CA THR A 196 -2.59 14.29 0.38
C THR A 196 -1.73 14.72 1.56
N SER A 197 -1.99 15.91 2.06
CA SER A 197 -1.45 16.42 3.32
C SER A 197 -2.37 16.17 4.50
N VAL A 198 -3.58 15.64 4.26
CA VAL A 198 -4.53 15.29 5.32
C VAL A 198 -4.09 14.02 6.03
N VAL A 199 -3.90 14.09 7.35
CA VAL A 199 -3.61 12.94 8.20
C VAL A 199 -4.84 12.03 8.32
N GLY A 200 -4.64 10.77 7.92
CA GLY A 200 -5.57 9.65 8.09
C GLY A 200 -6.80 9.65 7.18
N GLN A 201 -6.82 8.65 6.30
CA GLN A 201 -7.88 8.30 5.36
C GLN A 201 -8.87 7.29 5.98
N GLU A 202 -9.89 6.89 5.21
CA GLU A 202 -11.01 6.00 5.59
C GLU A 202 -12.06 6.60 6.53
N ARG A 203 -12.16 7.93 6.53
CA ARG A 203 -13.15 8.69 7.29
C ARG A 203 -13.61 9.94 6.54
N SER A 204 -14.68 10.56 7.00
CA SER A 204 -15.06 11.90 6.56
C SER A 204 -14.05 12.94 7.04
N LEU A 205 -13.82 13.97 6.22
CA LEU A 205 -13.05 15.16 6.61
C LEU A 205 -13.83 15.97 7.66
N ASP A 206 -13.11 16.54 8.62
CA ASP A 206 -13.66 17.43 9.64
C ASP A 206 -13.15 18.88 9.43
N PRO A 207 -13.71 19.88 10.15
CA PRO A 207 -13.28 21.26 9.99
C PRO A 207 -11.79 21.50 10.29
N GLN A 208 -11.17 20.70 11.16
CA GLN A 208 -9.76 20.84 11.48
C GLN A 208 -8.88 20.47 10.28
N ASP A 209 -9.27 19.44 9.51
CA ASP A 209 -8.55 19.09 8.27
C ASP A 209 -8.61 20.24 7.25
N CYS A 210 -9.75 20.92 7.15
CA CYS A 210 -9.90 22.07 6.26
C CYS A 210 -9.08 23.28 6.72
N LEU A 211 -8.88 23.47 8.03
CA LEU A 211 -8.07 24.56 8.58
C LEU A 211 -6.59 24.29 8.42
N ASP A 212 -6.14 23.08 8.75
CA ASP A 212 -4.75 22.66 8.59
C ASP A 212 -4.33 22.69 7.10
N GLU A 213 -5.27 22.41 6.18
CA GLU A 213 -4.99 22.25 4.73
C GLU A 213 -5.72 23.27 3.83
N ALA A 214 -6.10 24.43 4.36
CA ALA A 214 -6.97 25.41 3.71
C ALA A 214 -6.52 25.80 2.28
N GLY A 215 -5.20 25.83 2.02
CA GLY A 215 -4.64 26.14 0.71
C GLY A 215 -4.72 25.00 -0.32
N PHE A 216 -4.64 23.74 0.12
CA PHE A 216 -4.59 22.55 -0.74
C PHE A 216 -5.99 22.01 -1.03
N LEU A 217 -6.79 21.76 0.01
CA LEU A 217 -8.18 21.30 -0.13
C LEU A 217 -9.07 22.34 -0.82
N GLY A 218 -8.83 23.63 -0.56
CA GLY A 218 -9.55 24.72 -1.23
C GLY A 218 -9.42 24.66 -2.76
N LYS A 219 -8.20 24.46 -3.28
CA LYS A 219 -7.93 24.33 -4.72
C LYS A 219 -8.57 23.08 -5.32
N SER A 220 -8.48 21.94 -4.64
CA SER A 220 -9.07 20.68 -5.10
C SER A 220 -10.61 20.70 -5.08
N LEU A 221 -11.22 21.31 -4.06
CA LEU A 221 -12.67 21.53 -3.99
C LEU A 221 -13.16 22.49 -5.08
N LEU A 222 -12.47 23.61 -5.30
CA LEU A 222 -12.76 24.55 -6.41
C LEU A 222 -12.68 23.86 -7.77
N LYS A 223 -11.66 23.03 -7.99
CA LYS A 223 -11.51 22.24 -9.22
C LYS A 223 -12.65 21.23 -9.40
N GLY A 224 -13.06 20.55 -8.32
CA GLY A 224 -14.20 19.64 -8.34
C GLY A 224 -15.53 20.32 -8.69
N VAL A 225 -15.76 21.55 -8.17
CA VAL A 225 -16.92 22.37 -8.52
C VAL A 225 -16.88 22.81 -9.99
N LEU A 226 -15.71 23.25 -10.48
CA LEU A 226 -15.52 23.63 -11.89
C LEU A 226 -15.79 22.46 -12.85
N ASN A 227 -15.28 21.27 -12.54
CA ASN A 227 -15.48 20.08 -13.38
C ASN A 227 -16.97 19.68 -13.41
N LYS A 228 -17.66 19.76 -12.26
CA LYS A 228 -19.11 19.54 -12.18
C LYS A 228 -19.89 20.55 -13.04
N ALA A 229 -19.47 21.81 -13.06
CA ALA A 229 -20.09 22.86 -13.87
C ALA A 229 -19.87 22.64 -15.39
N ARG A 230 -18.84 21.88 -15.78
CA ARG A 230 -18.54 21.52 -17.17
C ARG A 230 -19.27 20.27 -17.68
N GLY A 231 -20.13 19.66 -16.86
CA GLY A 231 -20.85 18.42 -17.23
C GLY A 231 -19.95 17.18 -17.25
N GLU A 232 -18.68 17.32 -16.87
CA GLU A 232 -17.80 16.19 -16.55
C GLU A 232 -18.26 15.66 -15.20
N GLY A 233 -18.75 14.40 -15.16
CA GLY A 233 -19.16 13.75 -13.92
C GLY A 233 -18.06 13.94 -12.89
N ALA A 234 -18.36 14.68 -11.81
CA ALA A 234 -17.34 15.07 -10.84
C ALA A 234 -16.88 13.82 -10.08
N ALA A 235 -15.88 13.13 -10.62
CA ALA A 235 -15.04 12.24 -9.84
C ALA A 235 -14.48 13.11 -8.72
N LYS A 236 -15.03 12.98 -7.51
CA LYS A 236 -14.37 13.57 -6.34
C LYS A 236 -12.95 13.02 -6.37
N THR A 237 -11.97 13.91 -6.48
CA THR A 237 -10.57 13.50 -6.36
C THR A 237 -10.42 12.69 -5.08
N LEU A 238 -9.58 11.65 -5.06
CA LEU A 238 -9.37 10.78 -3.89
C LEU A 238 -9.25 11.57 -2.59
N GLN A 239 -8.57 12.71 -2.67
CA GLN A 239 -8.39 13.71 -1.62
C GLN A 239 -9.72 14.18 -1.00
N VAL A 240 -10.73 14.52 -1.82
CA VAL A 240 -12.04 15.01 -1.35
C VAL A 240 -12.87 13.88 -0.72
N ALA A 241 -12.69 12.64 -1.19
CA ALA A 241 -13.35 11.48 -0.58
C ALA A 241 -12.62 10.97 0.67
N ASN A 242 -11.38 11.42 0.90
CA ASN A 242 -10.44 10.97 1.93
C ASN A 242 -10.38 9.44 2.04
N LYS A 243 -10.29 8.79 0.88
CA LYS A 243 -10.22 7.34 0.74
C LYS A 243 -8.80 6.91 0.43
N LEU A 244 -8.31 5.92 1.17
CA LEU A 244 -6.97 5.35 1.05
C LEU A 244 -6.78 4.63 -0.29
N ILE A 245 -7.77 3.83 -0.67
CA ILE A 245 -7.91 3.27 -2.02
C ILE A 245 -9.24 3.66 -2.65
N SER A 246 -9.34 3.70 -3.97
CA SER A 246 -10.64 3.68 -4.67
C SER A 246 -10.57 2.87 -5.96
N PRO A 247 -11.68 2.23 -6.38
CA PRO A 247 -11.75 1.61 -7.68
C PRO A 247 -11.40 2.60 -8.79
N VAL A 248 -10.61 2.14 -9.76
CA VAL A 248 -10.33 2.84 -11.01
C VAL A 248 -10.55 1.87 -12.17
N ARG A 249 -11.10 2.38 -13.26
CA ARG A 249 -11.15 1.67 -14.54
C ARG A 249 -10.07 2.23 -15.45
N LEU A 250 -9.18 1.37 -15.91
CA LEU A 250 -8.06 1.75 -16.77
C LEU A 250 -8.49 1.81 -18.24
N ARG A 251 -7.58 2.28 -19.11
CA ARG A 251 -7.89 2.53 -20.54
C ARG A 251 -8.09 1.25 -21.35
N ASP A 252 -7.52 0.13 -20.92
CA ASP A 252 -7.81 -1.21 -21.41
C ASP A 252 -9.18 -1.78 -20.93
N GLY A 253 -9.90 -1.01 -20.11
CA GLY A 253 -11.20 -1.37 -19.56
C GLY A 253 -11.15 -2.24 -18.29
N THR A 254 -9.96 -2.66 -17.86
CA THR A 254 -9.76 -3.44 -16.63
C THR A 254 -9.96 -2.59 -15.38
N GLN A 255 -10.13 -3.26 -14.24
CA GLN A 255 -10.33 -2.62 -12.94
C GLN A 255 -9.12 -2.85 -12.02
N ALA A 256 -8.80 -1.82 -11.25
CA ALA A 256 -7.78 -1.84 -10.20
C ALA A 256 -8.17 -0.88 -9.07
N TYR A 257 -7.34 -0.77 -8.04
CA TYR A 257 -7.49 0.24 -7.00
C TYR A 257 -6.40 1.31 -7.14
N GLN A 258 -6.79 2.57 -7.28
CA GLN A 258 -5.84 3.68 -7.12
C GLN A 258 -5.62 3.99 -5.64
N MET A 259 -4.38 4.23 -5.24
CA MET A 259 -3.99 4.56 -3.87
C MET A 259 -3.80 6.08 -3.69
N LEU A 260 -4.12 6.58 -2.50
CA LEU A 260 -3.80 7.92 -2.03
C LEU A 260 -2.70 7.82 -0.96
N ARG A 261 -1.55 8.48 -1.20
CA ARG A 261 -0.46 8.53 -0.22
C ARG A 261 -0.45 9.87 0.54
N TYR A 262 -0.05 9.83 1.80
CA TYR A 262 0.19 10.98 2.65
C TYR A 262 1.63 11.47 2.50
N GLY A 263 1.82 12.77 2.32
CA GLY A 263 3.15 13.39 2.27
C GLY A 263 3.22 14.54 1.27
N TYR A 264 4.44 14.99 1.01
CA TYR A 264 4.72 16.12 0.14
C TYR A 264 5.88 15.77 -0.80
N TYR A 265 5.81 16.22 -2.05
CA TYR A 265 6.85 15.95 -3.05
C TYR A 265 8.20 16.58 -2.70
N ASP A 266 8.22 17.68 -1.95
CA ASP A 266 9.41 18.40 -1.50
C ASP A 266 9.93 17.92 -0.14
N LYS A 267 9.23 16.96 0.49
CA LYS A 267 9.58 16.36 1.79
C LYS A 267 9.48 14.85 1.70
N ASP A 268 10.24 14.26 0.80
CA ASP A 268 10.15 12.86 0.43
C ASP A 268 11.41 12.06 0.78
N GLY A 269 12.33 12.61 1.59
CA GLY A 269 13.56 11.93 2.02
C GLY A 269 13.48 11.32 3.42
N SER A 270 14.45 10.48 3.76
CA SER A 270 14.60 9.93 5.12
C SER A 270 14.84 11.02 6.18
N ASP A 271 15.47 12.13 5.81
CA ASP A 271 15.68 13.34 6.63
C ASP A 271 14.39 14.13 6.89
N SER A 272 13.34 13.86 6.13
CA SER A 272 12.01 14.48 6.29
C SER A 272 11.10 13.71 7.25
N LEU A 273 11.49 12.51 7.70
CA LEU A 273 10.72 11.71 8.66
C LEU A 273 10.34 12.46 9.95
N PRO A 274 11.18 13.32 10.55
CA PRO A 274 10.81 14.12 11.72
C PRO A 274 9.63 15.05 11.49
N ASP A 275 9.45 15.55 10.25
CA ASP A 275 8.35 16.43 9.87
C ASP A 275 7.06 15.65 9.55
N LEU A 276 7.21 14.44 9.02
CA LEU A 276 6.08 13.62 8.57
C LEU A 276 5.50 12.78 9.71
N ILE A 277 6.35 12.24 10.58
CA ILE A 277 6.00 11.33 11.69
C ILE A 277 6.12 12.07 13.04
N THR A 278 5.50 13.24 13.12
CA THR A 278 5.45 14.02 14.36
C THR A 278 4.52 13.39 15.39
N SER A 279 4.72 13.68 16.68
CA SER A 279 3.76 13.32 17.73
C SER A 279 2.35 13.86 17.46
N LYS A 280 2.25 15.06 16.84
CA LYS A 280 0.96 15.65 16.44
C LYS A 280 0.27 14.75 15.42
N ASN A 281 0.97 14.35 14.36
CA ASN A 281 0.39 13.55 13.28
C ASN A 281 0.02 12.14 13.76
N LEU A 282 0.89 11.48 14.52
CA LEU A 282 0.60 10.14 15.05
C LEU A 282 -0.58 10.14 16.02
N ARG A 283 -0.61 11.09 16.97
CA ARG A 283 -1.75 11.24 17.89
C ARG A 283 -3.03 11.54 17.12
N ARG A 284 -2.98 12.49 16.17
CA ARG A 284 -4.12 12.81 15.33
C ARG A 284 -4.63 11.57 14.61
N LEU A 285 -3.76 10.78 13.99
CA LEU A 285 -4.08 9.55 13.27
C LEU A 285 -4.83 8.54 14.16
N VAL A 286 -4.37 8.38 15.42
CA VAL A 286 -5.01 7.52 16.43
C VAL A 286 -6.36 8.07 16.87
N ASP A 287 -6.45 9.38 17.13
CA ASP A 287 -7.68 10.03 17.62
C ASP A 287 -8.83 9.92 16.60
N ILE A 288 -8.51 10.00 15.31
CA ILE A 288 -9.50 9.85 14.23
C ILE A 288 -9.78 8.40 13.82
N GLY A 289 -8.96 7.45 14.27
CA GLY A 289 -8.99 6.06 13.81
C GLY A 289 -8.81 5.91 12.29
N GLY A 290 -7.80 6.57 11.72
CA GLY A 290 -7.56 6.65 10.28
C GLY A 290 -6.48 5.66 9.80
N ALA A 291 -6.34 5.57 8.48
CA ALA A 291 -5.27 4.81 7.82
C ALA A 291 -4.37 5.74 7.01
N MET A 292 -3.06 5.46 6.90
CA MET A 292 -2.12 6.35 6.22
C MET A 292 -1.04 5.58 5.45
N LEU A 293 -0.84 5.91 4.16
CA LEU A 293 0.34 5.46 3.39
C LEU A 293 1.34 6.60 3.32
N LEU A 294 2.39 6.56 4.14
CA LEU A 294 3.42 7.59 4.14
C LEU A 294 4.30 7.47 2.88
N TYR A 295 4.29 8.49 2.02
CA TYR A 295 5.16 8.59 0.85
C TYR A 295 6.56 9.10 1.22
N VAL A 296 7.59 8.30 0.91
CA VAL A 296 9.01 8.65 1.12
C VAL A 296 9.91 7.87 0.15
N HIS A 297 11.15 8.34 0.02
CA HIS A 297 12.31 7.64 -0.53
C HIS A 297 13.38 7.60 0.56
N LEU A 298 13.48 6.47 1.24
CA LEU A 298 14.41 6.28 2.34
C LEU A 298 15.86 6.30 1.88
N GLY A 299 16.13 6.12 0.58
CA GLY A 299 17.45 6.31 0.00
C GLY A 299 17.94 7.76 -0.03
N LYS A 300 17.03 8.76 -0.03
CA LYS A 300 17.35 10.19 -0.04
C LYS A 300 17.61 10.71 1.38
N GLY A 301 18.55 11.65 1.53
CA GLY A 301 18.82 12.32 2.81
C GLY A 301 19.54 11.46 3.86
N ARG A 302 20.03 10.28 3.50
CA ARG A 302 20.72 9.36 4.42
C ARG A 302 22.10 9.92 4.82
N PRO A 303 22.51 9.77 6.09
CA PRO A 303 23.88 10.09 6.52
C PRO A 303 24.96 9.26 5.82
N SER A 304 24.73 7.95 5.65
CA SER A 304 25.65 7.02 4.96
C SER A 304 24.93 5.72 4.56
N ALA A 305 25.63 4.80 3.89
CA ALA A 305 25.08 3.50 3.52
C ALA A 305 24.80 2.61 4.75
N GLU A 306 25.66 2.66 5.77
CA GLU A 306 25.60 1.86 6.99
C GLU A 306 24.74 2.51 8.09
N THR A 307 24.63 3.84 8.08
CA THR A 307 23.79 4.62 8.99
C THR A 307 22.70 5.32 8.19
N PRO A 308 21.58 4.63 7.88
CA PRO A 308 20.57 5.14 6.96
C PRO A 308 19.72 6.28 7.52
N PHE A 309 19.71 6.51 8.84
CA PHE A 309 18.88 7.52 9.48
C PHE A 309 19.71 8.44 10.36
N SER A 310 19.43 9.75 10.32
CA SER A 310 19.95 10.69 11.31
C SER A 310 19.37 10.39 12.70
N PRO A 311 19.97 10.90 13.78
CA PRO A 311 19.39 10.77 15.12
C PRO A 311 17.94 11.28 15.22
N GLU A 312 17.60 12.34 14.51
CA GLU A 312 16.25 12.90 14.46
C GLU A 312 15.27 11.98 13.73
N SER A 313 15.66 11.46 12.57
CA SER A 313 14.84 10.53 11.78
C SER A 313 14.63 9.20 12.52
N TYR A 314 15.69 8.67 13.16
CA TYR A 314 15.58 7.49 14.01
C TYR A 314 14.61 7.73 15.17
N ARG A 315 14.69 8.85 15.88
CA ARG A 315 13.74 9.19 16.97
C ARG A 315 12.29 9.32 16.48
N ALA A 316 12.07 9.72 15.22
CA ALA A 316 10.74 9.76 14.63
C ALA A 316 10.18 8.35 14.39
N LEU A 317 11.02 7.44 13.91
CA LEU A 317 10.68 6.03 13.71
C LEU A 317 10.50 5.28 15.05
N GLU A 318 11.38 5.52 16.02
CA GLU A 318 11.28 4.99 17.39
C GLU A 318 10.00 5.44 18.08
N ARG A 319 9.58 6.69 17.86
CA ARG A 319 8.27 7.15 18.32
C ARG A 319 7.14 6.35 17.68
N LEU A 320 7.20 6.07 16.38
CA LEU A 320 6.20 5.25 15.69
C LEU A 320 6.18 3.81 16.24
N SER A 321 7.34 3.23 16.57
CA SER A 321 7.39 1.88 17.14
C SER A 321 6.73 1.79 18.51
N HIS A 322 6.82 2.83 19.35
CA HIS A 322 6.05 2.88 20.59
C HIS A 322 4.53 2.82 20.34
N TYR A 323 4.01 3.59 19.38
CA TYR A 323 2.58 3.52 19.01
C TYR A 323 2.19 2.14 18.46
N ALA A 324 3.11 1.44 17.80
CA ALA A 324 2.87 0.08 17.32
C ALA A 324 2.82 -0.93 18.48
N TYR A 325 3.79 -0.88 19.38
CA TYR A 325 3.86 -1.79 20.54
C TYR A 325 2.76 -1.56 21.57
N ASP A 326 2.32 -0.32 21.75
CA ASP A 326 1.20 0.03 22.62
C ASP A 326 -0.16 -0.39 22.02
N GLY A 327 -0.18 -0.89 20.78
CA GLY A 327 -1.39 -1.34 20.10
C GLY A 327 -2.27 -0.19 19.61
N ASP A 328 -1.74 1.02 19.47
CA ASP A 328 -2.47 2.17 18.96
C ASP A 328 -2.47 2.21 17.41
N ILE A 329 -1.32 1.95 16.78
CA ILE A 329 -1.14 2.01 15.31
C ILE A 329 -0.67 0.66 14.78
N TRP A 330 -1.43 0.06 13.87
CA TRP A 330 -0.97 -1.08 13.09
C TRP A 330 0.03 -0.61 12.04
N VAL A 331 1.32 -0.87 12.28
CA VAL A 331 2.37 -0.68 11.27
C VAL A 331 2.50 -1.97 10.46
N THR A 332 2.30 -1.88 9.14
CA THR A 332 2.30 -3.03 8.22
C THR A 332 2.75 -2.63 6.82
N THR A 333 2.90 -3.61 5.93
CA THR A 333 3.29 -3.39 4.54
C THR A 333 2.16 -2.73 3.73
N THR A 334 2.51 -2.11 2.60
CA THR A 334 1.54 -1.38 1.76
C THR A 334 0.42 -2.30 1.27
N SER A 335 0.78 -3.50 0.84
CA SER A 335 -0.12 -4.55 0.39
C SER A 335 -1.08 -5.00 1.49
N ARG A 336 -0.60 -5.27 2.71
CA ARG A 336 -1.44 -5.73 3.83
C ARG A 336 -2.42 -4.66 4.28
N LEU A 337 -2.01 -3.39 4.33
CA LEU A 337 -2.91 -2.29 4.64
C LEU A 337 -4.00 -2.11 3.57
N CYS A 338 -3.61 -2.02 2.29
CA CYS A 338 -4.57 -1.89 1.19
C CYS A 338 -5.54 -3.08 1.12
N ARG A 339 -5.03 -4.29 1.33
CA ARG A 339 -5.83 -5.53 1.40
C ARG A 339 -6.86 -5.50 2.51
N TYR A 340 -6.49 -5.05 3.71
CA TYR A 340 -7.43 -4.94 4.81
C TYR A 340 -8.51 -3.88 4.55
N VAL A 341 -8.12 -2.70 4.03
CA VAL A 341 -9.07 -1.63 3.68
C VAL A 341 -10.06 -2.10 2.61
N GLU A 342 -9.59 -2.84 1.62
CA GLU A 342 -10.43 -3.45 0.61
C GLU A 342 -11.40 -4.49 1.20
N LEU A 343 -10.87 -5.41 2.01
CA LEU A 343 -11.66 -6.43 2.68
C LEU A 343 -12.81 -5.80 3.45
N ARG A 344 -12.53 -4.81 4.30
CA ARG A 344 -13.54 -4.09 5.09
C ARG A 344 -14.66 -3.46 4.24
N ARG A 345 -14.35 -3.05 3.01
CA ARG A 345 -15.33 -2.37 2.13
C ARG A 345 -16.20 -3.32 1.34
N ARG A 346 -15.70 -4.52 1.05
CA ARG A 346 -16.37 -5.49 0.17
C ARG A 346 -16.98 -6.67 0.93
N LEU A 347 -16.41 -7.02 2.07
CA LEU A 347 -16.86 -8.15 2.88
C LEU A 347 -18.15 -7.79 3.59
N GLN A 348 -19.17 -8.60 3.38
CA GLN A 348 -20.40 -8.57 4.15
C GLN A 348 -20.39 -9.74 5.14
N LEU A 349 -20.74 -9.44 6.39
CA LEU A 349 -20.86 -10.44 7.45
C LEU A 349 -22.34 -10.67 7.74
N ASN A 350 -22.78 -11.91 7.61
CA ASN A 350 -24.16 -12.33 7.86
C ASN A 350 -24.17 -13.26 9.07
N LEU A 351 -24.91 -12.88 10.11
CA LEU A 351 -25.09 -13.72 11.29
C LEU A 351 -26.32 -14.62 11.10
N ASN A 352 -26.10 -15.92 11.03
CA ASN A 352 -27.14 -16.94 11.00
C ASN A 352 -27.23 -17.60 12.38
N THR A 353 -28.46 -17.75 12.89
CA THR A 353 -28.70 -18.45 14.16
C THR A 353 -29.48 -19.73 13.90
N THR A 354 -28.93 -20.87 14.31
CA THR A 354 -29.58 -22.18 14.23
C THR A 354 -29.62 -22.80 15.62
N GLY A 355 -30.78 -22.76 16.28
CA GLY A 355 -30.91 -23.17 17.68
C GLY A 355 -30.13 -22.24 18.61
N SER A 356 -29.19 -22.80 19.38
CA SER A 356 -28.25 -22.06 20.24
C SER A 356 -26.98 -21.60 19.52
N ASN A 357 -26.74 -22.07 18.29
CA ASN A 357 -25.48 -21.84 17.60
C ASN A 357 -25.57 -20.58 16.72
N HIS A 358 -24.49 -19.81 16.75
CA HIS A 358 -24.33 -18.56 16.01
C HIS A 358 -23.22 -18.74 14.99
N ILE A 359 -23.59 -18.78 13.71
CA ILE A 359 -22.66 -18.96 12.59
C ILE A 359 -22.60 -17.63 11.84
N ILE A 360 -21.40 -17.07 11.71
CA ILE A 360 -21.18 -15.95 10.80
C ILE A 360 -20.77 -16.53 9.44
N SER A 361 -21.51 -16.17 8.40
CA SER A 361 -21.10 -16.39 7.02
C SER A 361 -20.61 -15.09 6.40
N THR A 362 -19.67 -15.21 5.47
CA THR A 362 -19.17 -14.05 4.74
C THR A 362 -19.56 -14.13 3.27
N GLN A 363 -19.84 -12.99 2.67
CA GLN A 363 -19.95 -12.85 1.22
C GLN A 363 -19.00 -11.76 0.77
N LEU A 364 -18.14 -12.08 -0.18
CA LEU A 364 -17.23 -11.12 -0.79
C LEU A 364 -17.61 -10.87 -2.24
N GLU A 365 -18.17 -9.70 -2.51
CA GLU A 365 -18.49 -9.27 -3.87
C GLU A 365 -17.25 -9.29 -4.77
N PRO A 366 -17.24 -9.96 -5.94
CA PRO A 366 -16.09 -9.98 -6.84
C PRO A 366 -15.63 -8.58 -7.29
N PHE A 367 -14.36 -8.44 -7.63
CA PHE A 367 -13.80 -7.20 -8.20
C PHE A 367 -12.91 -7.53 -9.39
N GLY A 368 -13.40 -7.22 -10.58
CA GLY A 368 -12.79 -7.70 -11.82
C GLY A 368 -12.65 -9.23 -11.80
N ALA A 369 -11.50 -9.74 -12.23
CA ALA A 369 -11.16 -11.16 -12.13
C ALA A 369 -9.95 -11.37 -11.19
N LEU A 370 -9.81 -10.53 -10.17
CA LEU A 370 -8.82 -10.75 -9.11
C LEU A 370 -9.47 -11.59 -7.99
N PRO A 371 -8.73 -12.54 -7.40
CA PRO A 371 -9.25 -13.33 -6.27
C PRO A 371 -9.61 -12.42 -5.08
N GLY A 372 -10.39 -12.93 -4.14
CA GLY A 372 -10.69 -12.19 -2.91
C GLY A 372 -9.42 -11.85 -2.11
N PRO A 373 -9.40 -10.74 -1.36
CA PRO A 373 -8.34 -10.52 -0.39
C PRO A 373 -8.41 -11.60 0.70
N SER A 374 -7.25 -12.04 1.20
CA SER A 374 -7.18 -12.92 2.37
C SER A 374 -7.92 -12.32 3.57
N LEU A 375 -8.40 -13.19 4.45
CA LEU A 375 -9.07 -12.82 5.69
C LEU A 375 -8.12 -12.59 6.87
N ASP A 376 -6.80 -12.72 6.68
CA ASP A 376 -5.83 -12.55 7.79
C ASP A 376 -6.06 -11.21 8.52
N GLY A 377 -6.20 -11.28 9.84
CA GLY A 377 -6.44 -10.11 10.68
C GLY A 377 -7.85 -9.54 10.62
N LEU A 378 -8.76 -10.09 9.80
CA LEU A 378 -10.18 -9.73 9.80
C LEU A 378 -10.67 -9.72 11.24
N THR A 379 -11.09 -8.55 11.71
CA THR A 379 -11.58 -8.39 13.06
C THR A 379 -12.97 -7.79 13.01
N PHE A 380 -13.89 -8.31 13.81
CA PHE A 380 -15.26 -7.83 13.86
C PHE A 380 -15.83 -7.85 15.28
N TYR A 381 -16.73 -6.92 15.57
CA TYR A 381 -17.51 -6.91 16.80
C TYR A 381 -18.67 -7.90 16.69
N CYS A 382 -18.87 -8.69 17.74
CA CYS A 382 -20.06 -9.52 17.93
C CYS A 382 -20.32 -9.65 19.43
N ASP A 383 -21.54 -9.28 19.84
CA ASP A 383 -21.93 -9.33 21.26
C ASP A 383 -22.34 -10.74 21.70
N LEU A 384 -22.41 -11.68 20.76
CA LEU A 384 -22.72 -13.08 21.01
C LEU A 384 -21.43 -13.87 21.24
N GLN A 385 -21.56 -14.95 22.01
CA GLN A 385 -20.52 -15.95 22.08
C GLN A 385 -20.54 -16.76 20.79
N LEU A 386 -19.41 -16.75 20.09
CA LEU A 386 -19.21 -17.52 18.87
C LEU A 386 -18.41 -18.78 19.19
N GLU A 387 -18.53 -19.75 18.29
CA GLU A 387 -17.59 -20.87 18.21
C GLU A 387 -16.21 -20.35 17.77
N ASP A 388 -15.19 -21.19 17.85
CA ASP A 388 -13.79 -20.85 17.57
C ASP A 388 -13.46 -20.77 16.06
N HIS A 389 -14.49 -20.72 15.21
CA HIS A 389 -14.34 -20.67 13.76
C HIS A 389 -15.40 -19.81 13.07
N LEU A 390 -15.07 -19.38 11.85
CA LEU A 390 -15.89 -18.60 10.92
C LEU A 390 -16.04 -19.40 9.62
N ASN A 391 -17.25 -19.48 9.07
CA ASN A 391 -17.48 -20.12 7.77
C ASN A 391 -17.48 -19.05 6.67
N VAL A 392 -16.65 -19.25 5.66
CA VAL A 392 -16.34 -18.30 4.58
C VAL A 392 -16.52 -19.04 3.28
N ASP A 393 -17.61 -18.78 2.57
CA ASP A 393 -17.98 -19.56 1.37
C ASP A 393 -17.97 -21.08 1.66
N GLU A 394 -17.02 -21.83 1.11
CA GLU A 394 -16.84 -23.28 1.32
C GLU A 394 -15.74 -23.63 2.34
N GLU A 395 -15.08 -22.64 2.94
CA GLU A 395 -13.96 -22.82 3.88
C GLU A 395 -14.34 -22.47 5.33
N THR A 396 -13.67 -23.12 6.28
CA THR A 396 -13.78 -22.81 7.72
C THR A 396 -12.45 -22.27 8.22
N VAL A 397 -12.45 -21.05 8.77
CA VAL A 397 -11.25 -20.37 9.27
C VAL A 397 -11.31 -20.19 10.79
N PRO A 398 -10.20 -20.37 11.53
CA PRO A 398 -10.20 -20.20 12.98
C PRO A 398 -10.37 -18.72 13.35
N ILE A 399 -11.07 -18.47 14.46
CA ILE A 399 -11.18 -17.14 15.07
C ILE A 399 -10.80 -17.17 16.55
N VAL A 400 -10.22 -16.06 17.01
CA VAL A 400 -9.87 -15.84 18.41
C VAL A 400 -10.73 -14.73 18.99
N ARG A 401 -11.20 -14.93 20.22
CA ARG A 401 -11.95 -13.91 20.96
C ARG A 401 -10.98 -12.94 21.61
N ASN A 402 -11.09 -11.66 21.27
CA ASN A 402 -10.27 -10.61 21.84
C ASN A 402 -10.91 -10.02 23.11
N PRO A 403 -10.11 -9.48 24.03
CA PRO A 403 -10.59 -8.66 25.14
C PRO A 403 -11.37 -7.42 24.68
N VAL A 404 -12.00 -6.72 25.63
CA VAL A 404 -12.59 -5.41 25.37
C VAL A 404 -11.52 -4.43 24.90
N ASP A 405 -11.82 -3.66 23.86
CA ASP A 405 -10.93 -2.62 23.34
C ASP A 405 -11.25 -1.22 23.91
N ASN A 406 -10.65 -0.19 23.33
CA ASN A 406 -10.85 1.21 23.72
C ASN A 406 -12.30 1.71 23.53
N THR A 407 -13.15 0.96 22.81
CA THR A 407 -14.58 1.25 22.68
C THR A 407 -15.43 0.52 23.72
N GLY A 408 -14.80 -0.30 24.57
CA GLY A 408 -15.47 -1.13 25.57
C GLY A 408 -16.14 -2.39 24.99
N ARG A 409 -15.85 -2.74 23.74
CA ARG A 409 -16.51 -3.85 23.02
C ARG A 409 -15.56 -5.03 22.83
N ILE A 410 -16.12 -6.23 22.92
CA ILE A 410 -15.44 -7.49 22.57
C ILE A 410 -15.44 -7.65 21.05
N SER A 411 -14.37 -8.21 20.51
CA SER A 411 -14.27 -8.56 19.09
C SER A 411 -13.72 -9.96 18.89
N TYR A 412 -13.85 -10.48 17.68
CA TYR A 412 -13.23 -11.72 17.24
C TYR A 412 -12.33 -11.44 16.05
N SER A 413 -11.20 -12.14 15.96
CA SER A 413 -10.23 -11.99 14.87
C SER A 413 -9.92 -13.31 14.20
N VAL A 414 -9.82 -13.31 12.87
CA VAL A 414 -8.99 -14.29 12.17
C VAL A 414 -7.53 -13.95 12.53
N PRO A 415 -6.71 -14.91 13.00
CA PRO A 415 -5.32 -14.65 13.38
C PRO A 415 -4.54 -13.96 12.27
N LEU A 416 -3.78 -12.92 12.64
CA LEU A 416 -2.86 -12.23 11.73
C LEU A 416 -1.45 -12.73 12.00
N ALA A 417 -0.89 -13.50 11.07
CA ALA A 417 0.51 -13.89 11.18
C ALA A 417 1.41 -12.64 10.98
N PRO A 418 2.40 -12.42 11.87
CA PRO A 418 3.41 -11.38 11.65
C PRO A 418 4.25 -11.75 10.43
N LEU A 419 4.70 -10.73 9.71
CA LEU A 419 5.62 -10.93 8.59
C LEU A 419 7.02 -11.24 9.10
N GLU A 420 7.68 -12.24 8.51
CA GLU A 420 9.03 -12.64 8.90
C GLU A 420 10.07 -11.69 8.29
N TYR A 421 10.94 -11.11 9.11
CA TYR A 421 12.11 -10.40 8.61
C TYR A 421 13.17 -11.40 8.14
N CYS A 422 13.23 -11.64 6.82
CA CYS A 422 14.05 -12.69 6.22
C CYS A 422 15.54 -12.36 6.07
N TRP A 423 15.98 -11.13 6.37
CA TRP A 423 17.38 -10.70 6.17
C TRP A 423 18.17 -10.53 7.48
N GLN A 424 17.90 -11.35 8.50
CA GLN A 424 18.50 -11.21 9.84
C GLN A 424 20.01 -11.46 9.95
#